data_AF-A0A6N3TAK8-F1
#
_entry.id   AF-A0A6N3TAK8-F1
#
_cell.length_a   1.000
_cell.length_b   1.000
_cell.length_c   1.000
_cell.angle_alpha   90.00
_cell.angle_beta   90.00
_cell.angle_gamma   90.00
#
_symmetry.space_group_name_H-M   'P 1'
#
loop_
_entity.id
_entity.type
_entity.pdbx_description
1 polymer ?
#
loop_
_entity_poly.entity_id
_entity_poly.type
_entity_poly.pdbx_seq_one_letter_code
_entity_poly.pdbx_strand_id
1 'polypeptide(L)'
;MRKSIRADLSSAASALRNGEWKAATVLAGSVCEALLLWAIPKAKDYDPQEIKDTRGNCCAPENLELAAFIDRASALKIITTGTRDIAHRARNYRNLIHAGRARRLAQDCDRASALAALAAAESIIRNLKMASEAANGLTLTDAQLAGDASQYAKK
;
A
#
# COMPACT_ATOMS: atom_id res chain seq x y z
N MET A 1 6.69 -14.43 -4.13
CA MET A 1 6.07 -13.16 -3.72
C MET A 1 6.06 -12.08 -4.80
N ARG A 2 7.18 -11.67 -5.41
CA ARG A 2 7.15 -10.62 -6.45
C ARG A 2 6.23 -10.93 -7.64
N LYS A 3 6.25 -12.19 -8.13
CA LYS A 3 5.38 -12.64 -9.23
C LYS A 3 3.89 -12.60 -8.86
N SER A 4 3.53 -13.03 -7.64
CA SER A 4 2.14 -13.00 -7.17
C SER A 4 1.64 -11.55 -7.01
N ILE A 5 2.41 -10.68 -6.37
CA ILE A 5 2.08 -9.25 -6.23
C ILE A 5 1.81 -8.59 -7.59
N ARG A 6 2.66 -8.87 -8.59
CA ARG A 6 2.47 -8.34 -9.96
C ARG A 6 1.20 -8.88 -10.63
N ALA A 7 0.92 -10.16 -10.46
CA ALA A 7 -0.30 -10.78 -10.99
C ALA A 7 -1.54 -10.15 -10.34
N ASP A 8 -1.56 -10.04 -9.01
CA ASP A 8 -2.69 -9.49 -8.26
C ASP A 8 -2.94 -8.02 -8.60
N LEU A 9 -1.88 -7.21 -8.77
CA LEU A 9 -2.02 -5.82 -9.21
C LEU A 9 -2.59 -5.72 -10.63
N SER A 10 -2.12 -6.58 -11.55
CA SER A 10 -2.64 -6.64 -12.91
C SER A 10 -4.11 -7.05 -12.94
N SER A 11 -4.48 -8.06 -12.14
CA SER A 11 -5.86 -8.50 -11.98
C SER A 11 -6.75 -7.44 -11.34
N ALA A 12 -6.26 -6.71 -10.33
CA ALA A 12 -6.99 -5.59 -9.72
C ALA A 12 -7.29 -4.48 -10.76
N ALA A 13 -6.30 -4.14 -11.58
CA ALA A 13 -6.47 -3.16 -12.66
C ALA A 13 -7.45 -3.66 -13.74
N SER A 14 -7.42 -4.96 -14.07
CA SER A 14 -8.39 -5.56 -15.01
C SER A 14 -9.81 -5.53 -14.46
N ALA A 15 -9.99 -5.94 -13.20
CA ALA A 15 -11.27 -5.88 -12.52
C ALA A 15 -11.84 -4.45 -12.48
N LEU A 16 -11.00 -3.44 -12.23
CA LEU A 16 -11.41 -2.04 -12.30
C LEU A 16 -11.94 -1.67 -13.71
N ARG A 17 -11.22 -2.06 -14.78
CA ARG A 17 -11.64 -1.76 -16.16
C ARG A 17 -12.95 -2.46 -16.54
N ASN A 18 -13.19 -3.65 -15.99
CA ASN A 18 -14.39 -4.45 -16.27
C ASN A 18 -15.61 -4.06 -15.41
N GLY A 19 -15.47 -3.11 -14.49
CA GLY A 19 -16.57 -2.76 -13.57
C GLY A 19 -16.75 -3.70 -12.38
N GLU A 20 -15.78 -4.58 -12.13
CA GLU A 20 -15.80 -5.56 -11.05
C GLU A 20 -15.29 -4.94 -9.74
N TRP A 21 -16.01 -3.94 -9.22
CA TRP A 21 -15.54 -3.07 -8.13
C TRP A 21 -15.12 -3.83 -6.87
N LYS A 22 -15.92 -4.81 -6.45
CA LYS A 22 -15.62 -5.64 -5.28
C LYS A 22 -14.32 -6.43 -5.49
N ALA A 23 -14.14 -7.04 -6.66
CA ALA A 23 -12.92 -7.78 -6.97
C ALA A 23 -11.70 -6.86 -7.01
N ALA A 24 -11.82 -5.70 -7.68
CA ALA A 24 -10.76 -4.70 -7.74
C ALA A 24 -10.33 -4.22 -6.34
N THR A 25 -11.29 -3.89 -5.47
CA THR A 25 -11.03 -3.47 -4.08
C THR A 25 -10.34 -4.58 -3.27
N VAL A 26 -10.78 -5.83 -3.40
CA VAL A 26 -10.18 -6.97 -2.68
C VAL A 26 -8.75 -7.23 -3.12
N LEU A 27 -8.54 -7.34 -4.45
CA LEU A 27 -7.24 -7.65 -5.02
C LEU A 27 -6.23 -6.54 -4.72
N ALA A 28 -6.60 -5.27 -4.89
CA ALA A 28 -5.73 -4.15 -4.55
C ALA A 28 -5.43 -4.10 -3.03
N GLY A 29 -6.39 -4.43 -2.18
CA GLY A 29 -6.17 -4.55 -0.74
C GLY A 29 -5.19 -5.69 -0.38
N SER A 30 -5.26 -6.82 -1.08
CA SER A 30 -4.31 -7.94 -0.93
C SER A 30 -2.90 -7.55 -1.42
N VAL A 31 -2.79 -6.78 -2.50
CA VAL A 31 -1.52 -6.22 -2.97
C VAL A 31 -0.89 -5.33 -1.89
N CYS A 32 -1.68 -4.44 -1.26
CA CYS A 32 -1.19 -3.61 -0.16
C CYS A 32 -0.60 -4.46 0.97
N GLU A 33 -1.33 -5.49 1.40
CA GLU A 33 -0.90 -6.41 2.46
C GLU A 33 0.42 -7.12 2.10
N ALA A 34 0.49 -7.70 0.90
CA ALA A 34 1.67 -8.41 0.44
C ALA A 34 2.90 -7.51 0.28
N LEU A 35 2.72 -6.25 -0.14
CA LEU A 35 3.81 -5.27 -0.23
C LEU A 35 4.34 -4.88 1.15
N LEU A 36 3.47 -4.64 2.12
CA LEU A 36 3.88 -4.27 3.48
C LEU A 36 4.52 -5.45 4.21
N LEU A 37 3.94 -6.65 4.09
CA LEU A 37 4.53 -7.89 4.60
C LEU A 37 5.93 -8.12 4.03
N TRP A 38 6.16 -7.80 2.75
CA TRP A 38 7.48 -7.90 2.13
C TRP A 38 8.49 -6.88 2.67
N ALA A 39 8.03 -5.66 2.96
CA ALA A 39 8.90 -4.51 3.23
C ALA A 39 9.29 -4.39 4.70
N ILE A 40 8.37 -4.66 5.62
CA ILE A 40 8.56 -4.45 7.06
C ILE A 40 9.80 -5.19 7.61
N PRO A 41 10.02 -6.49 7.32
CA PRO A 41 11.20 -7.20 7.84
C PRO A 41 12.55 -6.70 7.31
N LYS A 42 12.55 -5.77 6.34
CA LYS A 42 13.75 -5.21 5.72
C LYS A 42 14.06 -3.80 6.20
N ALA A 43 13.18 -3.20 6.99
CA ALA A 43 13.45 -1.90 7.58
C ALA A 43 14.61 -2.01 8.58
N LYS A 44 15.45 -0.98 8.63
CA LYS A 44 16.63 -0.95 9.50
C LYS A 44 16.27 -1.07 10.99
N ASP A 45 15.19 -0.40 11.39
CA ASP A 45 14.71 -0.33 12.77
C ASP A 45 13.63 -1.39 13.05
N TYR A 46 13.60 -2.47 12.26
CA TYR A 46 12.66 -3.56 12.44
C TYR A 46 13.06 -4.42 13.64
N ASP A 47 12.24 -4.39 14.69
CA ASP A 47 12.26 -5.37 15.77
C ASP A 47 11.02 -6.28 15.69
N PRO A 48 11.17 -7.61 15.53
CA PRO A 48 10.09 -8.58 15.63
C PRO A 48 9.33 -8.56 16.96
N GLN A 49 9.98 -8.20 18.07
CA GLN A 49 9.34 -8.19 19.40
C GLN A 49 8.37 -7.02 19.60
N GLU A 50 8.50 -5.98 18.78
CA GLU A 50 7.55 -4.87 18.75
C GLU A 50 6.27 -5.21 17.99
N ILE A 51 6.24 -6.35 17.30
CA ILE A 51 5.03 -6.84 16.62
C ILE A 51 4.14 -7.52 17.65
N LYS A 52 3.07 -6.81 18.03
CA LYS A 52 2.07 -7.31 18.96
C LYS A 52 0.75 -7.53 18.24
N ASP A 53 0.07 -8.61 18.59
CA ASP A 53 -1.31 -8.85 18.18
C ASP A 53 -2.28 -7.88 18.90
N THR A 54 -3.57 -7.96 18.58
CA THR A 54 -4.62 -7.17 19.25
C THR A 54 -4.77 -7.49 20.74
N ARG A 55 -4.13 -8.54 21.25
CA ARG A 55 -4.11 -8.96 22.66
C ARG A 55 -2.80 -8.59 23.36
N GLY A 56 -1.85 -7.96 22.66
CA GLY A 56 -0.56 -7.53 23.19
C GLY A 56 0.54 -8.60 23.18
N ASN A 57 0.30 -9.78 22.60
CA ASN A 57 1.28 -10.87 22.53
C ASN A 57 2.18 -10.71 21.30
N CYS A 58 3.45 -11.08 21.44
CA CYS A 58 4.37 -11.15 20.30
C CYS A 58 3.84 -12.15 19.26
N CYS A 59 3.70 -11.73 18.01
CA CYS A 59 3.21 -12.59 16.94
C CYS A 59 4.09 -12.49 15.68
N ALA A 60 4.08 -13.56 14.88
CA ALA A 60 4.72 -13.52 13.57
C ALA A 60 4.08 -12.45 12.69
N PRO A 61 4.85 -11.79 11.80
CA PRO A 61 4.32 -10.76 10.91
C PRO A 61 3.09 -11.24 10.14
N GLU A 62 3.07 -12.49 9.66
CA GLU A 62 1.95 -13.06 8.88
C GLU A 62 0.60 -13.06 9.63
N ASN A 63 0.61 -12.98 10.96
CA ASN A 63 -0.59 -13.00 11.79
C ASN A 63 -1.12 -11.59 12.12
N LEU A 64 -0.45 -10.53 11.65
CA LEU A 64 -0.91 -9.17 11.83
C LEU A 64 -2.16 -8.90 10.98
N GLU A 65 -3.12 -8.19 11.56
CA GLU A 65 -4.18 -7.60 10.76
C GLU A 65 -3.61 -6.48 9.87
N LEU A 66 -4.21 -6.29 8.69
CA LEU A 66 -3.80 -5.24 7.74
C LEU A 66 -3.72 -3.84 8.37
N ALA A 67 -4.55 -3.55 9.38
CA ALA A 67 -4.44 -2.32 10.15
C ALA A 67 -3.05 -2.14 10.79
N ALA A 68 -2.58 -3.16 11.50
CA ALA A 68 -1.32 -3.13 12.21
C ALA A 68 -0.12 -3.10 11.25
N PHE A 69 -0.22 -3.76 10.08
CA PHE A 69 0.78 -3.63 9.03
C PHE A 69 0.93 -2.18 8.53
N ILE A 70 -0.19 -1.49 8.30
CA ILE A 70 -0.20 -0.11 7.80
C ILE A 70 0.44 0.83 8.85
N ASP A 71 0.02 0.72 10.11
CA ASP A 71 0.53 1.55 11.18
C ASP A 71 2.03 1.29 11.43
N ARG A 72 2.44 0.02 11.44
CA ARG A 72 3.85 -0.37 11.61
C ARG A 72 4.72 0.12 10.46
N ALA A 73 4.27 -0.02 9.22
CA ALA A 73 5.00 0.49 8.06
C ALA A 73 5.17 2.02 8.11
N SER A 74 4.16 2.74 8.61
CA SER A 74 4.26 4.18 8.81
C SER A 74 5.23 4.54 9.94
N ALA A 75 5.20 3.81 11.06
CA ALA A 75 6.12 4.02 12.19
C ALA A 75 7.59 3.77 11.79
N LEU A 76 7.82 2.75 10.96
CA LEU A 76 9.13 2.43 10.39
C LEU A 76 9.53 3.33 9.21
N LYS A 77 8.72 4.36 8.89
CA LYS A 77 8.95 5.31 7.78
C LYS A 77 9.10 4.66 6.41
N ILE A 78 8.56 3.45 6.24
CA ILE A 78 8.51 2.74 4.95
C ILE A 78 7.50 3.42 4.03
N ILE A 79 6.39 3.91 4.61
CA ILE A 79 5.35 4.67 3.93
C ILE A 79 5.14 6.01 4.62
N THR A 80 4.68 7.01 3.87
CA THR A 80 4.35 8.32 4.42
C THR A 80 3.01 8.30 5.17
N THR A 81 2.74 9.31 5.99
CA THR A 81 1.44 9.49 6.66
C THR A 81 0.28 9.55 5.67
N GLY A 82 0.46 10.22 4.52
CA GLY A 82 -0.56 10.26 3.47
C GLY A 82 -0.83 8.88 2.85
N THR A 83 0.22 8.08 2.63
CA THR A 83 0.07 6.69 2.16
C THR A 83 -0.60 5.81 3.21
N ARG A 84 -0.32 6.04 4.50
CA ARG A 84 -0.99 5.35 5.61
C ARG A 84 -2.49 5.62 5.60
N ASP A 85 -2.91 6.87 5.46
CA ASP A 85 -4.31 7.26 5.51
C ASP A 85 -5.13 6.65 4.37
N ILE A 86 -4.58 6.67 3.14
CA ILE A 86 -5.25 6.04 1.99
C ILE A 86 -5.26 4.51 2.11
N ALA A 87 -4.22 3.89 2.70
CA ALA A 87 -4.20 2.45 2.94
C ALA A 87 -5.24 2.03 3.98
N HIS A 88 -5.44 2.80 5.07
CA HIS A 88 -6.55 2.53 5.99
C HIS A 88 -7.91 2.71 5.34
N ARG A 89 -8.06 3.69 4.45
CA ARG A 89 -9.30 3.85 3.67
C ARG A 89 -9.54 2.65 2.77
N ALA A 90 -8.52 2.17 2.06
CA ALA A 90 -8.59 0.94 1.25
C ALA A 90 -8.97 -0.29 2.09
N ARG A 91 -8.37 -0.46 3.28
CA ARG A 91 -8.74 -1.50 4.25
C ARG A 91 -10.22 -1.43 4.64
N ASN A 92 -10.73 -0.24 4.95
CA ASN A 92 -12.13 -0.05 5.32
C ASN A 92 -13.08 -0.47 4.19
N TYR A 93 -12.73 -0.17 2.94
CA TYR A 93 -13.49 -0.63 1.77
C TYR A 93 -13.36 -2.13 1.54
N ARG A 94 -12.17 -2.73 1.70
CA ARG A 94 -12.01 -4.18 1.65
C ARG A 94 -12.91 -4.88 2.68
N ASN A 95 -13.08 -4.29 3.86
CA ASN A 95 -13.97 -4.86 4.90
C ASN A 95 -15.45 -4.87 4.50
N LEU A 96 -15.88 -4.12 3.47
CA LEU A 96 -17.24 -4.18 2.93
C LEU A 96 -17.53 -5.49 2.20
N ILE A 97 -16.53 -6.36 2.00
CA ILE A 97 -16.75 -7.69 1.40
C ILE A 97 -17.68 -8.56 2.25
N HIS A 98 -17.70 -8.28 3.56
CA HIS A 98 -18.58 -8.94 4.51
C HIS A 98 -19.98 -8.32 4.42
N ALA A 99 -20.96 -9.12 3.98
CA ALA A 99 -22.35 -8.66 3.76
C ALA A 99 -22.96 -7.98 5.00
N GLY A 100 -22.67 -8.50 6.20
CA GLY A 100 -23.14 -7.89 7.45
C GLY A 100 -22.57 -6.48 7.69
N ARG A 101 -21.35 -6.19 7.22
CA ARG A 101 -20.74 -4.85 7.35
C ARG A 101 -21.28 -3.89 6.31
N ALA A 102 -21.39 -4.32 5.04
CA ALA A 102 -22.00 -3.53 3.98
C ALA A 102 -23.43 -3.10 4.35
N ARG A 103 -24.24 -4.04 4.87
CA ARG A 103 -25.60 -3.77 5.33
C ARG A 103 -25.67 -2.75 6.47
N ARG A 104 -24.80 -2.86 7.49
CA ARG A 104 -24.80 -1.93 8.64
C ARG A 104 -24.39 -0.50 8.26
N LEU A 105 -23.47 -0.38 7.31
CA LEU A 105 -22.95 0.92 6.85
C LEU A 105 -23.74 1.51 5.68
N ALA A 106 -24.72 0.76 5.15
CA ALA A 106 -25.44 1.10 3.91
C ALA A 106 -24.48 1.49 2.77
N GLN A 107 -23.38 0.74 2.65
CA GLN A 107 -22.29 1.06 1.72
C GLN A 107 -21.81 -0.22 1.02
N ASP A 108 -21.67 -0.13 -0.30
CA ASP A 108 -21.13 -1.19 -1.15
C ASP A 108 -19.77 -0.82 -1.73
N CYS A 109 -19.08 -1.83 -2.27
CA CYS A 109 -17.91 -1.58 -3.10
C CYS A 109 -18.36 -1.00 -4.45
N ASP A 110 -17.90 0.21 -4.76
CA ASP A 110 -18.20 0.95 -5.97
C ASP A 110 -16.91 1.35 -6.69
N ARG A 111 -17.06 2.14 -7.77
CA ARG A 111 -15.91 2.62 -8.53
C ARG A 111 -14.95 3.46 -7.66
N ALA A 112 -15.48 4.24 -6.71
CA ALA A 112 -14.66 5.07 -5.83
C ALA A 112 -13.85 4.22 -4.86
N SER A 113 -14.44 3.16 -4.30
CA SER A 113 -13.76 2.22 -3.41
C SER A 113 -12.66 1.45 -4.13
N ALA A 114 -12.91 1.06 -5.39
CA ALA A 114 -11.93 0.37 -6.24
C ALA A 114 -10.73 1.29 -6.58
N LEU A 115 -11.00 2.54 -6.98
CA LEU A 115 -9.95 3.53 -7.25
C LEU A 115 -9.12 3.85 -6.01
N ALA A 116 -9.76 4.03 -4.86
CA ALA A 116 -9.06 4.29 -3.60
C ALA A 116 -8.13 3.13 -3.20
N ALA A 117 -8.57 1.88 -3.40
CA ALA A 117 -7.75 0.71 -3.11
C ALA A 117 -6.54 0.59 -4.05
N LEU A 118 -6.72 0.84 -5.35
CA LEU A 118 -5.60 0.88 -6.30
C LEU A 118 -4.63 2.03 -6.01
N ALA A 119 -5.16 3.21 -5.67
CA ALA A 119 -4.33 4.36 -5.29
C ALA A 119 -3.47 4.07 -4.05
N ALA A 120 -4.01 3.31 -3.07
CA ALA A 120 -3.22 2.86 -1.93
C ALA A 120 -2.08 1.92 -2.35
N ALA A 121 -2.36 0.91 -3.17
CA ALA A 121 -1.34 -0.02 -3.67
C ALA A 121 -0.22 0.69 -4.43
N GLU A 122 -0.58 1.58 -5.36
CA GLU A 122 0.37 2.37 -6.15
C GLU A 122 1.18 3.34 -5.27
N SER A 123 0.58 3.90 -4.22
CA SER A 123 1.29 4.80 -3.31
C SER A 123 2.31 4.07 -2.44
N ILE A 124 2.01 2.85 -2.01
CA ILE A 124 2.97 1.98 -1.32
C ILE A 124 4.12 1.63 -2.29
N ILE A 125 3.82 1.22 -3.52
CA ILE A 125 4.83 0.91 -4.54
C ILE A 125 5.76 2.12 -4.77
N ARG A 126 5.20 3.32 -4.88
CA ARG A 126 5.96 4.57 -5.02
C ARG A 126 6.92 4.78 -3.84
N ASN A 127 6.45 4.64 -2.60
CA ASN A 127 7.30 4.81 -1.43
C ASN A 127 8.41 3.75 -1.36
N LEU A 128 8.11 2.49 -1.68
CA LEU A 128 9.11 1.42 -1.72
C LEU A 128 10.16 1.65 -2.80
N LYS A 129 9.79 2.18 -3.97
CA LYS A 129 10.75 2.57 -5.02
C LYS A 129 11.67 3.68 -4.53
N MET A 130 11.11 4.76 -3.97
CA MET A 130 11.89 5.88 -3.43
C MET A 130 12.85 5.43 -2.33
N ALA A 131 12.41 4.54 -1.44
CA ALA A 131 13.28 3.98 -0.40
C ALA A 131 14.42 3.14 -0.98
N SER A 132 14.15 2.35 -2.02
CA SER A 132 15.18 1.58 -2.73
C SER A 132 16.17 2.47 -3.48
N GLU A 133 15.70 3.57 -4.09
CA GLU A 133 16.53 4.53 -4.82
C GLU A 133 17.44 5.31 -3.86
N ALA A 134 16.89 5.75 -2.71
CA ALA A 134 17.67 6.38 -1.65
C ALA A 134 18.75 5.44 -1.08
N ALA A 135 18.42 4.15 -0.87
CA ALA A 135 19.40 3.16 -0.42
C ALA A 135 20.51 2.89 -1.45
N ASN A 136 20.22 3.03 -2.74
CA ASN A 136 21.17 2.84 -3.84
C ASN A 136 21.93 4.14 -4.20
N GLY A 137 21.74 5.25 -3.48
CA GLY A 137 22.42 6.52 -3.74
C GLY A 137 21.99 7.21 -5.05
N LEU A 138 20.83 6.83 -5.60
CA LEU A 138 20.32 7.30 -6.90
C LEU A 138 19.34 8.47 -6.79
N THR A 139 19.29 9.14 -5.65
CA THR A 139 18.61 10.44 -5.55
C THR A 139 19.34 11.42 -6.46
N LEU A 140 18.74 11.69 -7.63
CA LEU A 140 19.10 12.86 -8.42
C LEU A 140 19.08 14.04 -7.46
N THR A 141 20.24 14.64 -7.23
CA THR A 141 20.34 15.85 -6.42
C THR A 141 19.43 16.92 -7.01
N ASP A 142 18.89 17.82 -6.19
CA ASP A 142 18.04 18.94 -6.69
C ASP A 142 18.74 19.73 -7.82
N ALA A 143 20.07 19.72 -7.85
CA ALA A 143 20.90 20.25 -8.93
C ALA A 143 20.71 19.54 -10.30
N GLN A 144 20.47 18.23 -10.31
CA GLN A 144 20.23 17.45 -11.54
C GLN A 144 18.81 17.64 -12.08
N LEU A 145 17.81 17.82 -11.21
CA LEU A 145 16.44 18.19 -11.60
C LEU A 145 16.37 19.63 -12.15
N ALA A 146 17.17 20.55 -11.61
CA ALA A 146 17.29 21.93 -12.12
C ALA A 146 17.99 22.01 -13.49
N GLY A 147 18.95 21.10 -13.76
CA GLY A 147 19.65 21.02 -15.05
C GLY A 147 18.76 20.62 -16.22
N ASP A 148 17.89 19.63 -16.02
CA ASP A 148 16.94 19.17 -17.04
C ASP A 148 15.84 20.20 -17.32
N ALA A 149 15.33 20.89 -16.29
CA ALA A 149 14.35 21.97 -16.48
C ALA A 149 14.89 23.13 -17.33
N SER A 150 16.20 23.41 -17.24
CA SER A 150 16.84 24.47 -18.03
C SER A 150 17.07 24.09 -19.50
N GLN A 151 17.03 22.80 -19.86
CA GLN A 151 17.09 22.35 -21.26
C GLN A 151 15.78 22.56 -22.02
N TYR A 152 14.64 22.62 -21.32
CA TYR A 152 13.32 22.86 -21.93
C TYR A 152 12.90 24.33 -21.94
N ALA A 153 13.62 25.21 -21.23
CA ALA A 153 13.36 26.66 -21.18
C ALA A 153 14.04 27.48 -22.30
N LYS A 154 14.83 26.84 -23.17
CA LYS A 154 15.42 27.46 -24.37
C LYS A 154 14.67 27.03 -25.63
N LYS A 155 13.48 27.57 -25.85
CA LYS A 155 12.85 27.66 -27.17
C LYS A 155 12.11 28.98 -27.29
#